data_AF-A0A260BFA4-F1
#
_entry.id   AF-A0A260BFA4-F1
#
_cell.length_a   1.000
_cell.length_b   1.000
_cell.length_c   1.000
_cell.angle_alpha   90.00
_cell.angle_beta   90.00
_cell.angle_gamma   90.00
#
_symmetry.space_group_name_H-M   'P 1'
#
loop_
_entity.id
_entity.type
_entity.pdbx_description
1 polymer ?
#
loop_
_entity_poly.entity_id
_entity_poly.type
_entity_poly.pdbx_seq_one_letter_code
_entity_poly.pdbx_strand_id
1 'polypeptide(L)'
;MEPLQPMRPVDVQLDERESAPRWKVWGAHIVLAALVLTAILVEDGQSWLVAAGVCASVIGAALTVASTRRRMRENACRRIPWGGRPPIEPRQVDLLDTFGLPMVVFGVAVAAKSASVPWSFAVTVVCIVVVGTPLAAQVWHNYRVRKSTPNP
;
A
#
# COMPACT_ATOMS: atom_id res chain seq x y z
N MET A 1 -31.29 -44.41 10.42
CA MET A 1 -30.22 -43.39 10.45
C MET A 1 -29.44 -43.57 9.16
N GLU A 2 -29.75 -42.80 8.11
CA GLU A 2 -28.94 -42.85 6.88
C GLU A 2 -27.51 -42.39 7.19
N PRO A 3 -26.48 -43.11 6.70
CA PRO A 3 -25.10 -42.67 6.85
C PRO A 3 -24.90 -41.38 6.06
N LEU A 4 -24.39 -40.35 6.74
CA LEU A 4 -24.01 -39.09 6.12
C LEU A 4 -23.06 -39.38 4.95
N GLN A 5 -23.41 -38.91 3.75
CA GLN A 5 -22.51 -39.02 2.60
C GLN A 5 -21.16 -38.38 2.95
N PRO A 6 -20.04 -39.02 2.59
CA PRO A 6 -18.72 -38.48 2.88
C PRO A 6 -18.61 -37.10 2.22
N MET A 7 -18.46 -36.06 3.03
CA MET A 7 -18.22 -34.71 2.54
C MET A 7 -16.96 -34.74 1.69
N ARG A 8 -17.07 -34.27 0.45
CA ARG A 8 -15.92 -34.10 -0.45
C ARG A 8 -14.85 -33.31 0.32
N PRO A 9 -13.60 -33.79 0.41
CA PRO A 9 -12.54 -33.03 1.05
C PRO A 9 -12.50 -31.64 0.40
N VAL A 10 -12.71 -30.61 1.22
CA VAL A 10 -12.47 -29.25 0.79
C VAL A 10 -10.97 -29.17 0.62
N ASP A 11 -10.51 -29.12 -0.63
CA ASP A 11 -9.12 -28.80 -0.94
C ASP A 11 -8.85 -27.42 -0.37
N VAL A 12 -8.29 -27.38 0.83
CA VAL A 12 -7.76 -26.16 1.43
C VAL A 12 -6.58 -25.81 0.55
N GLN A 13 -6.75 -24.82 -0.34
CA GLN A 13 -5.62 -24.31 -1.11
C GLN A 13 -4.56 -23.87 -0.10
N LEU A 14 -3.47 -24.65 -0.02
CA LEU A 14 -2.30 -24.31 0.74
C LEU A 14 -1.82 -22.96 0.21
N ASP A 15 -1.55 -22.02 1.11
CA ASP A 15 -1.19 -20.66 0.75
C ASP A 15 0.24 -20.67 0.16
N GLU A 16 0.37 -21.00 -1.13
CA GLU A 16 1.64 -21.06 -1.91
C GLU A 16 2.27 -19.69 -2.17
N ARG A 17 1.77 -18.65 -1.48
CA ARG A 17 2.21 -17.27 -1.67
C ARG A 17 3.65 -17.08 -1.21
N GLU A 18 4.43 -16.40 -2.04
CA GLU A 18 5.84 -16.12 -1.77
C GLU A 18 5.97 -15.19 -0.55
N SER A 19 6.66 -15.65 0.50
CA SER A 19 6.98 -14.83 1.67
C SER A 19 8.09 -13.84 1.34
N ALA A 20 7.93 -12.59 1.80
CA ALA A 20 9.02 -11.62 1.72
C ALA A 20 10.22 -12.05 2.59
N PRO A 21 11.47 -11.77 2.17
CA PRO A 21 12.64 -12.04 3.00
C PRO A 21 12.55 -11.27 4.32
N ARG A 22 12.68 -11.98 5.45
CA ARG A 22 12.50 -11.41 6.80
C ARG A 22 13.39 -10.19 7.07
N TRP A 23 14.63 -10.19 6.58
CA TRP A 23 15.55 -9.07 6.79
C TRP A 23 15.06 -7.75 6.14
N LYS A 24 14.34 -7.82 5.01
CA LYS A 24 13.74 -6.64 4.37
C LYS A 24 12.58 -6.10 5.19
N VAL A 25 11.77 -7.01 5.76
CA VAL A 25 10.67 -6.66 6.67
C VAL A 25 11.23 -5.93 7.89
N TRP A 26 12.26 -6.47 8.52
CA TRP A 26 12.91 -5.85 9.68
C TRP A 26 13.53 -4.51 9.34
N GLY A 27 14.25 -4.40 8.22
CA GLY A 27 14.83 -3.13 7.76
C GLY A 27 13.78 -2.05 7.58
N ALA A 28 12.62 -2.39 7.00
CA ALA A 28 11.53 -1.44 6.81
C ALA A 28 10.90 -0.98 8.15
N HIS A 29 10.76 -1.87 9.13
CA HIS A 29 10.31 -1.50 10.49
C HIS A 29 11.28 -0.56 11.18
N ILE A 30 12.60 -0.81 11.04
CA ILE A 30 13.64 0.05 11.63
C ILE A 30 13.57 1.46 11.04
N VAL A 31 13.43 1.56 9.71
CA VAL A 31 13.29 2.86 9.02
C VAL A 31 12.04 3.59 9.49
N LEU A 32 10.91 2.89 9.61
CA LEU A 32 9.67 3.49 10.09
C LEU A 32 9.79 3.99 11.53
N ALA A 33 10.37 3.18 12.41
CA ALA A 33 10.63 3.55 13.80
C ALA A 33 11.55 4.78 13.90
N ALA A 34 12.62 4.82 13.10
CA ALA A 34 13.53 5.97 13.05
C ALA A 34 12.80 7.25 12.61
N LEU A 35 11.90 7.15 11.62
CA LEU A 35 11.11 8.29 11.14
C LEU A 35 10.16 8.83 12.22
N VAL A 36 9.49 7.93 12.96
CA VAL A 36 8.62 8.28 14.09
C VAL A 36 9.42 8.90 15.23
N LEU A 37 10.55 8.31 15.61
CA LEU A 37 11.43 8.86 16.65
C LEU A 37 11.93 10.25 16.25
N THR A 38 12.29 10.46 14.98
CA THR A 38 12.70 11.77 14.47
C THR A 38 11.57 12.79 14.59
N ALA A 39 10.32 12.39 14.29
CA ALA A 39 9.16 13.27 14.42
C ALA A 39 8.91 13.74 15.86
N ILE A 40 9.17 12.85 16.83
CA ILE A 40 8.90 13.08 18.26
C ILE A 40 10.06 13.83 18.93
N LEU A 41 11.30 13.41 18.67
CA LEU A 41 12.48 13.83 19.44
C LEU A 41 13.17 15.07 18.89
N VAL A 42 12.94 15.43 17.62
CA VAL A 42 13.61 16.58 17.00
C VAL A 42 12.73 17.83 17.08
N GLU A 43 13.37 18.94 17.44
CA GLU A 43 12.76 20.27 17.50
C GLU A 43 12.27 20.76 16.13
N ASP A 44 11.24 21.61 16.19
CA ASP A 44 10.57 22.15 15.00
C ASP A 44 11.38 23.26 14.33
N GLY A 45 11.04 23.56 13.07
CA GLY A 45 11.65 24.65 12.31
C GLY A 45 12.99 24.32 11.65
N GLN A 46 13.46 23.07 11.75
CA GLN A 46 14.67 22.63 11.06
C GLN A 46 14.40 22.40 9.57
N SER A 47 15.06 23.17 8.70
CA SER A 47 14.87 23.10 7.24
C SER A 47 15.25 21.73 6.65
N TRP A 48 16.23 21.04 7.24
CA TRP A 48 16.63 19.70 6.80
C TRP A 48 15.56 18.63 7.09
N LEU A 49 14.73 18.80 8.13
CA LEU A 49 13.61 17.89 8.41
C LEU A 49 12.51 18.00 7.36
N VAL A 50 12.28 19.21 6.83
CA VAL A 50 11.35 19.39 5.71
C VAL A 50 11.83 18.59 4.51
N ALA A 51 13.11 18.73 4.15
CA ALA A 51 13.69 17.96 3.05
C ALA A 51 13.64 16.45 3.29
N ALA A 52 14.00 15.99 4.49
CA ALA A 52 13.97 14.58 4.86
C ALA A 52 12.54 14.00 4.81
N GLY A 53 11.55 14.72 5.35
CA GLY A 53 10.14 14.33 5.34
C GLY A 53 9.57 14.28 3.93
N VAL A 54 9.89 15.26 3.08
CA VAL A 54 9.50 15.25 1.65
C VAL A 54 10.13 14.07 0.92
N CYS A 55 11.43 13.81 1.10
CA CYS A 55 12.11 12.67 0.51
C CYS A 55 11.50 11.34 0.95
N ALA A 56 11.25 11.17 2.25
CA ALA A 56 10.59 9.99 2.79
C ALA A 56 9.20 9.80 2.16
N SER A 57 8.44 10.88 2.02
CA SER A 57 7.11 10.86 1.41
C SER A 57 7.15 10.46 -0.06
N VAL A 58 8.09 11.00 -0.84
CA VAL A 58 8.24 10.68 -2.26
C VAL A 58 8.62 9.21 -2.43
N ILE A 59 9.54 8.70 -1.59
CA ILE A 59 9.92 7.29 -1.61
C ILE A 59 8.72 6.41 -1.27
N GLY A 60 8.01 6.71 -0.17
CA GLY A 60 6.80 5.98 0.23
C GLY A 60 5.76 5.94 -0.89
N ALA A 61 5.50 7.08 -1.52
CA ALA A 61 4.54 7.20 -2.62
C ALA A 61 4.97 6.37 -3.84
N ALA A 62 6.25 6.40 -4.19
CA ALA A 62 6.79 5.59 -5.27
C ALA A 62 6.64 4.09 -4.99
N LEU A 63 6.86 3.64 -3.74
CA LEU A 63 6.64 2.26 -3.32
C LEU A 63 5.15 1.87 -3.44
N THR A 64 4.24 2.70 -2.93
CA THR A 64 2.78 2.45 -3.03
C THR A 64 2.31 2.41 -4.50
N VAL A 65 2.82 3.31 -5.35
CA VAL A 65 2.51 3.30 -6.80
C VAL A 65 3.08 2.05 -7.47
N ALA A 66 4.30 1.64 -7.13
CA ALA A 66 4.91 0.42 -7.65
C ALA A 66 4.11 -0.83 -7.25
N SER A 67 3.68 -0.92 -5.98
CA SER A 67 2.76 -1.96 -5.49
C SER A 67 1.47 -1.98 -6.31
N THR A 68 0.79 -0.83 -6.42
CA THR A 68 -0.47 -0.69 -7.12
C THR A 68 -0.35 -1.10 -8.59
N ARG A 69 0.68 -0.62 -9.28
CA ARG A 69 0.97 -0.97 -10.69
C ARG A 69 1.23 -2.45 -10.85
N ARG A 70 1.96 -3.05 -9.91
CA ARG A 70 2.27 -4.48 -9.91
C ARG A 70 0.99 -5.31 -9.71
N ARG A 71 0.17 -4.97 -8.71
CA ARG A 71 -1.12 -5.62 -8.45
C ARG A 71 -2.05 -5.57 -9.68
N MET A 72 -2.06 -4.46 -10.40
CA MET A 72 -2.81 -4.33 -11.66
C MET A 72 -2.25 -5.20 -12.78
N ARG A 73 -0.92 -5.29 -12.92
CA ARG A 73 -0.29 -6.17 -13.92
C ARG A 73 -0.57 -7.64 -13.64
N GLU A 74 -0.49 -8.04 -12.38
CA GLU A 74 -0.78 -9.41 -11.94
C GLU A 74 -2.26 -9.78 -12.13
N ASN A 75 -3.15 -8.79 -12.15
CA ASN A 75 -4.59 -8.96 -12.37
C ASN A 75 -5.07 -8.40 -13.72
N ALA A 76 -4.20 -8.28 -14.75
CA ALA A 76 -4.51 -7.57 -15.98
C ALA A 76 -5.76 -8.10 -16.75
N CYS A 77 -6.12 -9.36 -16.55
CA CYS A 77 -7.27 -10.01 -17.18
C CYS A 77 -8.49 -10.15 -16.25
N ARG A 78 -8.39 -9.71 -14.99
CA ARG A 78 -9.45 -9.89 -13.99
C ARG A 78 -9.77 -8.57 -13.30
N ARG A 79 -11.05 -8.32 -13.03
CA ARG A 79 -11.43 -7.14 -12.26
C ARG A 79 -10.96 -7.29 -10.82
N ILE A 80 -10.43 -6.19 -10.27
CA ILE A 80 -10.06 -6.13 -8.85
C ILE A 80 -11.31 -5.67 -8.09
N PRO A 81 -11.84 -6.48 -7.15
CA PRO A 81 -13.01 -6.11 -6.38
C PRO A 81 -12.71 -4.88 -5.51
N TRP A 82 -13.75 -4.08 -5.28
CA TRP A 82 -13.65 -2.85 -4.48
C TRP A 82 -13.41 -3.12 -3.00
N GLY A 83 -13.88 -4.27 -2.51
CA GLY A 83 -13.65 -4.75 -1.16
C GLY A 83 -13.10 -6.17 -1.20
N GLY A 84 -12.14 -6.47 -0.33
CA GLY A 84 -11.53 -7.78 -0.20
C GLY A 84 -10.21 -7.95 -0.96
N ARG A 85 -9.70 -9.18 -0.95
CA ARG A 85 -8.42 -9.53 -1.56
C ARG A 85 -8.54 -9.58 -3.09
N PRO A 86 -7.48 -9.21 -3.84
CA PRO A 86 -7.49 -9.35 -5.28
C PRO A 86 -7.58 -10.85 -5.68
N PRO A 87 -8.15 -11.17 -6.86
CA PRO A 87 -8.34 -12.55 -7.29
C PRO A 87 -7.03 -13.33 -7.46
N ILE A 88 -5.95 -12.63 -7.82
CA ILE A 88 -4.60 -13.17 -7.90
C ILE A 88 -3.73 -12.34 -6.96
N GLU A 89 -3.17 -13.03 -5.97
CA GLU A 89 -2.30 -12.44 -4.94
C GLU A 89 -1.15 -13.42 -4.66
N PRO A 90 -0.04 -13.35 -5.43
CA PRO A 90 1.04 -14.33 -5.34
C PRO A 90 1.91 -14.18 -4.09
N ARG A 91 1.65 -13.19 -3.23
CA ARG A 91 2.51 -12.82 -2.08
C ARG A 91 1.70 -12.68 -0.80
N GLN A 92 2.27 -13.14 0.31
CA GLN A 92 1.64 -13.00 1.62
C GLN A 92 1.73 -11.56 2.15
N VAL A 93 2.84 -10.88 1.86
CA VAL A 93 3.10 -9.52 2.31
C VAL A 93 3.63 -8.70 1.13
N ASP A 94 2.86 -7.70 0.73
CA ASP A 94 3.40 -6.67 -0.16
C ASP A 94 4.13 -5.61 0.68
N LEU A 95 5.45 -5.76 0.77
CA LEU A 95 6.32 -4.79 1.46
C LEU A 95 6.15 -3.37 0.90
N LEU A 96 5.84 -3.24 -0.39
CA LEU A 96 5.71 -1.94 -1.04
C LEU A 96 4.44 -1.22 -0.56
N ASP A 97 3.36 -1.96 -0.35
CA ASP A 97 2.10 -1.41 0.18
C ASP A 97 2.17 -1.21 1.69
N THR A 98 2.67 -2.23 2.41
CA THR A 98 2.71 -2.28 3.88
C THR A 98 3.55 -1.14 4.46
N PHE A 99 4.65 -0.77 3.80
CA PHE A 99 5.56 0.28 4.28
C PHE A 99 5.48 1.57 3.47
N GLY A 100 5.02 1.54 2.22
CA GLY A 100 4.89 2.74 1.41
C GLY A 100 3.92 3.74 2.05
N LEU A 101 2.72 3.27 2.43
CA LEU A 101 1.68 4.15 2.96
C LEU A 101 2.07 4.79 4.29
N PRO A 102 2.54 4.04 5.32
CA PRO A 102 3.02 4.64 6.56
C PRO A 102 4.16 5.63 6.33
N MET A 103 5.10 5.31 5.44
CA MET A 103 6.24 6.19 5.13
C MET A 103 5.79 7.52 4.52
N VAL A 104 4.74 7.53 3.68
CA VAL A 104 4.13 8.78 3.19
C VAL A 104 3.51 9.57 4.35
N VAL A 105 2.69 8.93 5.17
CA VAL A 105 1.96 9.60 6.24
C VAL A 105 2.92 10.25 7.23
N PHE A 106 3.91 9.50 7.71
CA PHE A 106 4.89 10.02 8.66
C PHE A 106 5.86 11.02 8.02
N GLY A 107 6.25 10.83 6.76
CA GLY A 107 7.09 11.78 6.03
C GLY A 107 6.40 13.14 5.90
N VAL A 108 5.12 13.15 5.54
CA VAL A 108 4.32 14.38 5.45
C VAL A 108 4.09 15.00 6.82
N ALA A 109 3.84 14.20 7.86
CA ALA A 109 3.70 14.71 9.22
C ALA A 109 4.97 15.45 9.68
N VAL A 110 6.16 14.87 9.45
CA VAL A 110 7.45 15.50 9.76
C VAL A 110 7.65 16.79 8.97
N ALA A 111 7.37 16.77 7.67
CA ALA A 111 7.54 17.94 6.81
C ALA A 111 6.57 19.08 7.19
N ALA A 112 5.30 18.75 7.43
CA ALA A 112 4.27 19.72 7.78
C ALA A 112 4.54 20.36 9.16
N LYS A 113 4.92 19.55 10.16
CA LYS A 113 5.35 20.01 11.48
C LYS A 113 6.50 21.01 11.36
N SER A 114 7.55 20.64 10.62
CA SER A 114 8.76 21.46 10.47
C SER A 114 8.53 22.74 9.66
N ALA A 115 7.62 22.71 8.68
CA ALA A 115 7.27 23.86 7.85
C ALA A 115 6.14 24.72 8.41
N SER A 116 5.64 24.43 9.63
CA SER A 116 4.47 25.12 10.22
C SER A 116 3.23 25.10 9.32
N VAL A 117 3.08 24.05 8.51
CA VAL A 117 1.92 23.87 7.63
C VAL A 117 0.77 23.33 8.47
N PRO A 118 -0.46 23.90 8.37
CA PRO A 118 -1.59 23.37 9.10
C PRO A 118 -1.85 21.91 8.73
N TRP A 119 -2.04 21.07 9.75
CA TRP A 119 -2.20 19.62 9.58
C TRP A 119 -3.37 19.26 8.65
N SER A 120 -4.42 20.08 8.60
CA SER A 120 -5.59 19.88 7.73
C SER A 120 -5.22 19.91 6.24
N PHE A 121 -4.32 20.81 5.82
CA PHE A 121 -3.82 20.85 4.45
C PHE A 121 -2.96 19.63 4.14
N ALA A 122 -2.04 19.28 5.06
CA ALA A 122 -1.17 18.13 4.91
C ALA A 122 -1.95 16.81 4.77
N VAL A 123 -2.96 16.59 5.63
CA VAL A 123 -3.85 15.42 5.56
C VAL A 123 -4.62 15.40 4.25
N THR A 124 -5.15 16.55 3.79
CA THR A 124 -5.91 16.62 2.54
C THR A 124 -5.05 16.21 1.34
N VAL A 125 -3.82 16.71 1.26
CA VAL A 125 -2.87 16.34 0.20
C VAL A 125 -2.53 14.86 0.26
N VAL A 126 -2.27 14.32 1.46
CA VAL A 126 -2.01 12.89 1.65
C VAL A 126 -3.21 12.05 1.20
N CYS A 127 -4.43 12.39 1.61
CA CYS A 127 -5.63 11.64 1.20
C CYS A 127 -5.80 11.66 -0.32
N ILE A 128 -5.66 12.80 -0.98
CA ILE A 128 -5.79 12.90 -2.44
C ILE A 128 -4.74 12.05 -3.15
N VAL A 129 -3.48 12.14 -2.73
CA VAL A 129 -2.38 11.43 -3.40
C VAL A 129 -2.40 9.93 -3.07
N VAL A 130 -2.49 9.58 -1.80
CA VAL A 130 -2.36 8.20 -1.31
C VAL A 130 -3.62 7.39 -1.55
N VAL A 131 -4.81 7.98 -1.44
CA VAL A 131 -6.08 7.26 -1.63
C VAL A 131 -6.64 7.51 -3.03
N GLY A 132 -6.63 8.77 -3.48
CA GLY A 132 -7.18 9.13 -4.79
C GLY A 132 -6.43 8.49 -5.96
N THR A 133 -5.09 8.45 -5.94
CA THR A 133 -4.29 7.88 -7.03
C THR A 133 -4.54 6.37 -7.24
N PRO A 134 -4.46 5.50 -6.21
CA PRO A 134 -4.74 4.07 -6.41
C PRO A 134 -6.19 3.80 -6.76
N LEU A 135 -7.15 4.57 -6.22
CA LEU A 135 -8.56 4.47 -6.61
C LEU A 135 -8.76 4.80 -8.10
N ALA A 136 -8.20 5.92 -8.56
CA ALA A 136 -8.27 6.32 -9.97
C ALA A 136 -7.63 5.27 -10.88
N ALA A 137 -6.48 4.73 -10.46
CA ALA A 137 -5.82 3.67 -11.20
C ALA A 137 -6.65 2.36 -11.22
N GLN A 138 -7.33 2.00 -10.12
CA GLN A 138 -8.23 0.84 -10.06
C GLN A 138 -9.49 1.03 -10.92
N VAL A 139 -10.09 2.22 -10.91
CA VAL A 139 -11.19 2.61 -11.80
C VAL A 139 -10.76 2.41 -13.25
N TRP A 140 -9.63 2.98 -13.63
CA TRP A 140 -9.11 2.91 -14.99
C TRP A 140 -8.80 1.47 -15.42
N HIS A 141 -8.17 0.70 -14.54
CA HIS A 141 -7.89 -0.72 -14.77
C HIS A 141 -9.19 -1.51 -15.03
N ASN A 142 -10.17 -1.39 -14.13
CA ASN A 142 -11.44 -2.11 -14.24
C ASN A 142 -12.26 -1.67 -15.47
N TYR A 143 -12.18 -0.40 -15.85
CA TYR A 143 -12.75 0.10 -17.11
C TYR A 143 -12.11 -0.56 -18.33
N ARG A 144 -10.77 -0.64 -18.38
CA ARG A 144 -10.05 -1.31 -19.48
C ARG A 144 -10.38 -2.79 -19.58
N VAL A 145 -10.40 -3.50 -18.45
CA VAL A 145 -10.77 -4.93 -18.42
C VAL A 145 -12.20 -5.14 -18.93
N ARG A 146 -13.16 -4.28 -18.53
CA ARG A 146 -14.54 -4.34 -19.02
C ARG A 146 -14.64 -4.18 -20.54
N LYS A 147 -13.87 -3.25 -21.12
CA LYS A 147 -13.87 -3.02 -22.57
C LYS A 147 -13.27 -4.20 -23.35
N SER A 148 -12.29 -4.89 -22.77
CA SER A 148 -11.59 -6.02 -23.41
C SER A 148 -12.32 -7.36 -23.26
N THR A 149 -13.35 -7.46 -22.43
CA THR A 149 -14.14 -8.69 -22.27
C THR A 149 -15.39 -8.56 -23.14
N PRO A 150 -15.54 -9.34 -24.24
CA PRO A 150 -16.79 -9.37 -24.98
C PRO A 150 -17.89 -9.88 -24.04
N ASN A 151 -19.03 -9.20 -23.99
CA ASN A 151 -20.20 -9.80 -23.33
C ASN A 151 -20.56 -11.10 -24.08
N PRO A 152 -20.79 -12.22 -23.39
CA PRO A 152 -21.44 -13.38 -23.99
C PRO A 152 -22.88 -13.05 -24.40
#